data_AF-A0A5E7VDQ5-F1
#
_entry.id   AF-A0A5E7VDQ5-F1
#
_cell.length_a   1.000
_cell.length_b   1.000
_cell.length_c   1.000
_cell.angle_alpha   90.00
_cell.angle_beta   90.00
_cell.angle_gamma   90.00
#
_symmetry.space_group_name_H-M   'P 1'
#
loop_
_entity.id
_entity.type
_entity.pdbx_description
1 polymer ?
#
loop_
_entity_poly.entity_id
_entity_poly.type
_entity_poly.pdbx_seq_one_letter_code
_entity_poly.pdbx_strand_id
1 'polypeptide(L)' 'MKKVRVHINYHVEVDGHYYSVPYQLVKHQLEVRLTEQTVECFHTNQRVAIKKFTVEVAEGFKADLSE' A
#
# COMPACT_ATOMS: atom_id res chain seq x y z
N MET A 1 -3.46 7.50 -7.09
CA MET A 1 -3.36 7.09 -5.66
C MET A 1 -4.62 6.33 -5.29
N LYS A 2 -4.49 5.21 -4.57
CA LYS A 2 -5.61 4.32 -4.22
C LYS A 2 -5.93 4.47 -2.73
N LYS A 3 -7.21 4.54 -2.37
CA LYS A 3 -7.63 4.58 -0.95
C LYS A 3 -7.87 3.17 -0.45
N VAL A 4 -7.23 2.80 0.66
CA VAL A 4 -7.35 1.49 1.30
C VAL A 4 -7.70 1.65 2.76
N ARG A 5 -8.41 0.69 3.34
CA ARG A 5 -8.71 0.67 4.78
C ARG A 5 -7.82 -0.34 5.48
N VAL A 6 -7.22 0.05 6.60
CA VAL A 6 -6.40 -0.85 7.40
C VAL A 6 -7.30 -1.88 8.09
N HIS A 7 -7.02 -3.15 7.84
CA HIS A 7 -7.70 -4.28 8.46
C HIS A 7 -7.36 -4.36 9.96
N ILE A 8 -8.19 -5.08 10.72
CA ILE A 8 -8.03 -5.24 12.18
C ILE A 8 -6.69 -5.89 12.57
N ASN A 9 -6.08 -6.64 11.65
CA ASN A 9 -4.78 -7.26 11.80
C ASN A 9 -3.65 -6.37 11.26
N TYR A 10 -3.81 -5.03 11.23
CA TYR A 10 -2.82 -4.05 10.79
C TYR A 10 -2.29 -4.19 9.34
N HIS A 11 -3.02 -4.88 8.45
CA HIS A 11 -2.66 -5.01 7.04
C HIS A 11 -3.55 -4.17 6.12
N VAL A 12 -2.99 -3.73 5.00
CA VAL A 12 -3.74 -3.18 3.85
C VAL A 12 -3.56 -4.09 2.65
N GLU A 13 -4.62 -4.32 1.90
CA GLU A 13 -4.57 -5.04 0.63
C GLU A 13 -4.36 -4.05 -0.52
N VAL A 14 -3.35 -4.30 -1.35
CA VAL A 14 -3.07 -3.54 -2.57
C VAL A 14 -2.81 -4.56 -3.69
N ASP A 15 -3.66 -4.50 -4.70
CA ASP A 15 -3.96 -5.52 -5.72
C ASP A 15 -3.57 -6.97 -5.34
N GLY A 16 -4.21 -7.49 -4.30
CA GLY A 16 -4.02 -8.89 -3.87
C GLY A 16 -2.80 -9.15 -2.98
N HIS A 17 -1.98 -8.14 -2.72
CA HIS A 17 -0.85 -8.22 -1.78
C HIS A 17 -1.15 -7.49 -0.48
N TYR A 18 -0.76 -8.11 0.64
CA TYR A 18 -0.98 -7.55 1.98
C TYR A 18 0.29 -6.89 2.50
N TYR A 19 0.17 -5.64 2.93
CA TYR A 19 1.28 -4.86 3.49
C TYR A 19 0.94 -4.44 4.92
N SER A 20 1.87 -4.69 5.85
CA SER A 20 1.72 -4.26 7.23
C SER A 20 1.92 -2.75 7.37
N VAL A 21 1.13 -2.12 8.24
CA VAL A 21 1.22 -0.70 8.59
C VAL A 21 1.27 -0.51 10.11
N PRO A 22 1.60 0.69 10.64
CA PRO A 22 1.53 0.94 12.07
C PRO A 22 0.16 0.59 12.65
N TYR A 23 0.15 -0.21 13.72
CA TYR A 23 -1.09 -0.74 14.33
C TYR A 23 -2.06 0.37 14.78
N GLN A 24 -1.55 1.56 15.08
CA GLN A 24 -2.36 2.73 15.46
C GLN A 24 -3.31 3.18 14.36
N LEU A 25 -3.08 2.75 13.11
CA LEU A 25 -3.88 3.11 11.94
C LEU A 25 -4.95 2.07 11.63
N VAL A 26 -5.15 1.04 12.46
CA VAL A 26 -6.24 0.07 12.31
C VAL A 26 -7.58 0.78 12.16
N LYS A 27 -8.38 0.38 11.17
CA LYS A 27 -9.66 1.00 10.74
C LYS A 27 -9.56 2.38 10.09
N HIS A 28 -8.40 3.04 10.10
CA HIS A 28 -8.17 4.28 9.36
C HIS A 28 -8.09 4.02 7.85
N GLN A 29 -8.35 5.06 7.07
CA GLN A 29 -8.18 5.06 5.64
C GLN A 29 -6.79 5.63 5.30
N LEU A 30 -6.06 4.92 4.44
CA LEU A 30 -4.76 5.32 3.93
C LEU A 30 -4.86 5.60 2.44
N GLU A 31 -4.00 6.48 1.96
CA GLU A 31 -3.72 6.67 0.55
C GLU A 31 -2.47 5.88 0.20
N VAL A 32 -2.56 5.01 -0.80
CA VAL A 32 -1.45 4.23 -1.29
C VAL A 32 -0.98 4.81 -2.62
N ARG A 33 0.32 5.03 -2.69
CA ARG A 33 1.04 5.34 -3.91
C ARG A 33 1.90 4.14 -4.28
N LEU A 34 1.68 3.64 -5.48
CA LEU A 34 2.52 2.63 -6.09
C LEU A 34 3.55 3.33 -6.98
N THR A 35 4.79 2.86 -6.94
CA THR A 35 5.86 3.26 -7.86
C THR A 35 6.39 2.00 -8.57
N GLU A 36 7.43 2.12 -9.38
CA GLU A 36 8.04 0.95 -10.03
C GLU A 36 8.68 -0.05 -9.05
N GLN A 37 9.05 0.41 -7.85
CA GLN A 37 9.84 -0.39 -6.90
C GLN A 37 9.24 -0.44 -5.49
N THR A 38 8.23 0.39 -5.19
CA THR A 38 7.73 0.51 -3.82
C THR A 38 6.22 0.68 -3.74
N VAL A 39 5.67 0.19 -2.62
CA VAL A 39 4.36 0.55 -2.09
C VAL A 39 4.55 1.53 -0.95
N GLU A 40 4.03 2.75 -1.11
CA GLU A 40 4.07 3.81 -0.11
C GLU A 40 2.67 4.05 0.44
N CYS A 41 2.52 4.01 1.77
CA CYS A 41 1.25 4.28 2.44
C CYS A 41 1.30 5.65 3.13
N PHE A 42 0.24 6.43 2.97
CA PHE A 42 0.07 7.77 3.51
C PHE A 42 -1.18 7.85 4.38
N HIS A 43 -1.06 8.52 5.52
CA HIS A 43 -2.18 8.92 6.37
C HIS A 43 -2.13 10.44 6.48
N THR A 44 -3.22 11.14 6.16
CA THR A 44 -3.30 12.61 6.27
C THR A 44 -2.09 13.33 5.63
N ASN A 45 -1.75 12.96 4.39
CA ASN A 45 -0.62 13.51 3.64
C ASN A 45 0.79 13.24 4.25
N GLN A 46 0.90 12.36 5.25
CA GLN A 46 2.17 11.92 5.84
C GLN A 46 2.43 10.46 5.49
N ARG A 47 3.65 10.14 5.03
CA ARG A 47 4.04 8.75 4.71
C ARG A 47 4.26 7.97 6.01
N VAL A 48 3.51 6.90 6.18
CA VAL A 48 3.52 6.05 7.40
C VAL A 48 4.17 4.69 7.20
N ALA A 49 4.28 4.22 5.95
CA ALA A 49 4.97 2.97 5.61
C ALA A 49 5.53 3.01 4.19
N ILE A 50 6.62 2.27 3.98
CA ILE A 50 7.21 2.01 2.66
C ILE A 50 7.67 0.54 2.60
N LYS A 51 7.30 -0.16 1.52
CA LYS A 51 7.73 -1.53 1.26
C LYS A 51 8.25 -1.63 -0.16
N LYS A 52 9.42 -2.26 -0.34
CA LYS A 52 9.96 -2.56 -1.67
C LYS A 52 9.22 -3.77 -2.24
N PHE A 53 8.98 -3.78 -3.55
CA PHE A 53 8.64 -5.02 -4.24
C PHE A 53 9.86 -5.94 -4.17
N THR A 54 9.70 -7.12 -3.57
CA THR A 54 10.65 -8.20 -3.80
C THR A 54 10.41 -8.70 -5.21
N VAL A 55 11.47 -8.94 -5.98
CA VAL A 55 11.43 -9.30 -7.41
C VAL A 55 10.51 -10.49 -7.75
N GLU A 56 10.11 -11.28 -6.76
CA GLU A 56 9.18 -12.42 -6.89
C GLU A 56 7.69 -12.03 -6.94
N VAL A 57 7.32 -10.78 -6.62
CA VAL A 57 5.91 -10.31 -6.64
C VAL A 57 5.59 -9.38 -7.83
N ALA A 58 6.54 -9.14 -8.71
CA ALA A 58 6.39 -8.19 -9.81
C ALA A 58 5.62 -8.76 -11.03
N GLU A 59 5.43 -10.08 -11.14
CA GLU A 59 4.80 -10.70 -12.32
C GLU A 59 3.30 -10.39 -12.49
N GLY A 60 2.63 -9.82 -11.48
CA GLY A 60 1.19 -9.52 -11.53
C GLY A 60 0.82 -8.05 -11.71
N PHE A 61 1.74 -7.11 -11.48
CA PHE A 61 1.41 -5.69 -11.40
C PHE A 61 1.84 -4.95 -12.67
N LYS A 62 0.98 -4.99 -13.70
CA LYS A 62 0.96 -3.91 -14.68
C LYS A 62 0.40 -2.69 -13.94
N ALA A 63 1.28 -1.78 -13.54
CA ALA A 63 0.88 -0.45 -13.13
C ALA A 63 0.04 0.13 -14.27
N ASP A 64 -1.29 0.15 -14.08
CA ASP A 64 -2.21 0.92 -14.90
C ASP A 64 -1.91 2.40 -14.59
N LEU A 65 -0.83 2.87 -15.20
CA LEU A 65 -0.53 4.28 -15.41
C LEU A 65 -1.37 4.68 -16.62
N SER A 66 -2.69 4.72 -16.46
CA SER A 66 -3.55 5.48 -17.35
C SER A 66 -3.63 6.91 -16.80
N GLU A 67 -3.38 7.86 -17.69
CA GLU A 67 -3.43 9.31 -17.50
C GLU A 67 -4.79 9.80 -16.97
#